data_AF-A0A815CWC0-F1
#
_entry.id   AF-A0A815CWC0-F1
#
_cell.length_a   1.000
_cell.length_b   1.000
_cell.length_c   1.000
_cell.angle_alpha   90.00
_cell.angle_beta   90.00
_cell.angle_gamma   90.00
#
_symmetry.space_group_name_H-M   'P 1'
#
loop_
_entity.id
_entity.type
_entity.pdbx_description
1 polymer ?
#
loop_
_entity_poly.entity_id
_entity_poly.type
_entity_poly.pdbx_seq_one_letter_code
_entity_poly.pdbx_strand_id
1 'polypeptide(L)'
;MPYAQVHYPFDGCRTFMDTFPADFIAESIDQIHGWFYTLLVTSTALFDQPPFKNLIVNGIVSVSNGERIAKRKKKYPDPKEIFDKLYLIISSVVRGESLKFKEEGIQDILKDVFLPWYNALELLVQSCHQLSVDKKVNFIYDEKRLYSSMSPNTNIMDTWIVSYTQTLLDFVKQEMDAYRLYTVVPRLNKYIDILINWYVKLNKKHFKYSLPEFVVIHKDESILKGIESLENFVRESLNVCKVTLSQDHELYGVELHTEPNYPILGKKVGVKSIAEKIRQMTDTNIEKLLSKSESKCPLIIIDDVPIESEDVHIFYCFVVLLDHTADAALKDEGRIQKL
;
A
#
# COMPACT_ATOMS: atom_id res chain seq x y z
N MET A 1 15.39 -42.77 -11.88
CA MET A 1 14.72 -43.95 -12.46
C MET A 1 13.80 -44.55 -11.41
N PRO A 2 12.49 -44.69 -11.67
CA PRO A 2 11.48 -44.98 -10.63
C PRO A 2 11.63 -46.33 -9.92
N TYR A 3 12.25 -47.33 -10.56
CA TYR A 3 12.46 -48.67 -10.00
C TYR A 3 13.72 -48.76 -9.12
N ALA A 4 14.81 -48.07 -9.50
CA ALA A 4 16.07 -48.13 -8.77
C ALA A 4 16.01 -47.45 -7.38
N GLN A 5 15.18 -46.41 -7.24
CA GLN A 5 14.99 -45.69 -5.97
C GLN A 5 14.39 -46.56 -4.85
N VAL A 6 13.66 -47.62 -5.21
CA VAL A 6 13.04 -48.55 -4.25
C VAL A 6 13.72 -49.92 -4.23
N HIS A 7 14.89 -50.05 -4.88
CA HIS A 7 15.65 -51.30 -4.98
C HIS A 7 14.87 -52.45 -5.67
N TYR A 8 13.96 -52.12 -6.59
CA TYR A 8 13.27 -53.11 -7.41
C TYR A 8 14.28 -53.86 -8.31
N PRO A 9 14.16 -55.19 -8.48
CA PRO A 9 13.08 -56.06 -8.01
C PRO A 9 13.36 -56.77 -6.67
N PHE A 10 14.42 -56.39 -5.96
CA PHE A 10 14.84 -57.09 -4.74
C PHE A 10 13.97 -56.70 -3.54
N ASP A 11 13.76 -55.39 -3.35
CA ASP A 11 12.90 -54.82 -2.32
C ASP A 11 11.87 -53.86 -2.94
N GLY A 12 10.79 -53.58 -2.22
CA GLY A 12 9.86 -52.49 -2.59
C GLY A 12 8.95 -52.74 -3.80
N CYS A 13 8.77 -54.00 -4.24
CA CYS A 13 7.94 -54.34 -5.41
C CYS A 13 6.52 -53.76 -5.35
N ARG A 14 5.85 -53.86 -4.20
CA ARG A 14 4.49 -53.32 -4.04
C ARG A 14 4.47 -51.80 -4.21
N THR A 15 5.39 -51.11 -3.55
CA THR A 15 5.55 -49.65 -3.66
C THR A 15 5.80 -49.23 -5.10
N PHE A 16 6.68 -49.94 -5.83
CA PHE A 16 6.92 -49.64 -7.24
C PHE A 16 5.64 -49.74 -8.07
N MET A 17 4.92 -50.87 -7.95
CA MET A 17 3.69 -51.11 -8.72
C MET A 17 2.57 -50.12 -8.38
N ASP A 18 2.48 -49.66 -7.12
CA ASP A 18 1.47 -48.70 -6.69
C ASP A 18 1.79 -47.26 -7.15
N THR A 19 3.08 -46.93 -7.37
CA THR A 19 3.52 -45.56 -7.72
C THR A 19 3.85 -45.37 -9.20
N PHE A 20 3.97 -46.47 -9.95
CA PHE A 20 4.33 -46.46 -11.37
C PHE A 20 3.09 -46.74 -12.24
N PRO A 21 2.82 -45.91 -13.27
CA PRO A 21 3.58 -44.75 -13.73
C PRO A 21 3.32 -43.48 -12.90
N ALA A 22 4.32 -42.59 -12.82
CA ALA A 22 4.22 -41.36 -12.03
C ALA A 22 3.13 -40.41 -12.56
N ASP A 23 2.41 -39.71 -11.68
CA ASP A 23 1.32 -38.83 -12.12
C ASP A 23 1.83 -37.59 -12.88
N PHE A 24 2.92 -36.99 -12.43
CA PHE A 24 3.58 -35.91 -13.17
C PHE A 24 5.09 -35.87 -12.92
N ILE A 25 5.82 -35.33 -13.88
CA ILE A 25 7.21 -34.88 -13.72
C ILE A 25 7.36 -33.47 -14.28
N ALA A 26 8.26 -32.68 -13.70
CA ALA A 26 8.54 -31.32 -14.12
C ALA A 26 10.04 -31.07 -14.14
N GLU A 27 10.58 -30.73 -15.29
CA GLU A 27 12.01 -30.46 -15.46
C GLU A 27 12.27 -29.46 -16.58
N SER A 28 13.51 -29.04 -16.70
CA SER A 28 13.94 -28.05 -17.69
C SER A 28 13.94 -28.60 -19.13
N ILE A 29 13.75 -27.72 -20.13
CA ILE A 29 13.67 -28.05 -21.57
C ILE A 29 14.90 -28.76 -22.14
N ASP A 30 16.06 -28.60 -21.52
CA ASP A 30 17.29 -29.31 -21.89
C ASP A 30 17.22 -30.81 -21.62
N GLN A 31 16.27 -31.28 -20.80
CA GLN A 31 16.09 -32.70 -20.47
C GLN A 31 15.32 -33.51 -21.51
N ILE A 32 14.82 -32.90 -22.58
CA ILE A 32 14.10 -33.58 -23.68
C ILE A 32 14.93 -34.70 -24.29
N HIS A 33 16.21 -34.45 -24.56
CA HIS A 33 17.12 -35.44 -25.14
C HIS A 33 17.90 -36.24 -24.08
N GLY A 34 17.68 -35.95 -22.80
CA GLY A 34 18.40 -36.54 -21.68
C GLY A 34 17.47 -37.39 -20.83
N TRP A 35 17.09 -36.84 -19.68
CA TRP A 35 16.34 -37.57 -18.67
C TRP A 35 14.99 -38.06 -19.15
N PHE A 36 14.22 -37.25 -19.90
CA PHE A 36 12.91 -37.68 -20.42
C PHE A 36 13.02 -38.83 -21.42
N TYR A 37 13.98 -38.72 -22.35
CA TYR A 37 14.23 -39.75 -23.36
C TYR A 37 14.66 -41.07 -22.72
N THR A 38 15.65 -41.03 -21.83
CA THR A 38 16.17 -42.23 -21.17
C THR A 38 15.11 -42.89 -20.28
N LEU A 39 14.31 -42.10 -19.55
CA LEU A 39 13.15 -42.60 -18.80
C LEU A 39 12.19 -43.35 -19.71
N LEU A 40 11.78 -42.73 -20.83
CA LEU A 40 10.81 -43.32 -21.74
C LEU A 40 11.32 -44.63 -22.33
N VAL A 41 12.55 -44.63 -22.86
CA VAL A 41 13.16 -45.83 -23.46
C VAL A 41 13.26 -46.97 -22.45
N THR A 42 13.76 -46.68 -21.24
CA THR A 42 13.95 -47.71 -20.20
C THR A 42 12.62 -48.25 -19.70
N SER A 43 11.63 -47.38 -19.53
CA SER A 43 10.27 -47.72 -19.11
C SER A 43 9.56 -48.62 -20.11
N THR A 44 9.56 -48.24 -21.39
CA THR A 44 8.96 -49.03 -22.45
C THR A 44 9.68 -50.36 -22.63
N ALA A 45 11.02 -50.38 -22.58
CA ALA A 45 11.79 -51.62 -22.75
C ALA A 45 11.60 -52.63 -21.61
N LEU A 46 11.44 -52.16 -20.36
CA LEU A 46 11.34 -53.04 -19.19
C LEU A 46 9.89 -53.37 -18.78
N PHE A 47 8.94 -52.46 -19.03
CA PHE A 47 7.59 -52.54 -18.48
C PHE A 47 6.47 -52.29 -19.49
N ASP A 48 6.80 -52.04 -20.77
CA ASP A 48 5.86 -51.79 -21.88
C ASP A 48 4.80 -50.71 -21.57
N GLN A 49 5.20 -49.68 -20.82
CA GLN A 49 4.32 -48.57 -20.43
C GLN A 49 5.12 -47.26 -20.26
N PRO A 50 4.49 -46.08 -20.43
CA PRO A 50 5.17 -44.80 -20.25
C PRO A 50 5.54 -44.57 -18.77
N PRO A 51 6.64 -43.87 -18.47
CA PRO A 51 7.10 -43.70 -17.09
C PRO A 51 6.31 -42.68 -16.27
N PHE A 52 5.53 -41.82 -16.94
CA PHE A 52 4.75 -40.75 -16.33
C PHE A 52 3.49 -40.44 -17.14
N LYS A 53 2.46 -39.88 -16.51
CA LYS A 53 1.20 -39.48 -17.14
C LYS A 53 1.25 -38.03 -17.67
N ASN A 54 1.82 -37.11 -16.89
CA ASN A 54 1.94 -35.69 -17.25
C ASN A 54 3.40 -35.22 -17.22
N LEU A 55 3.79 -34.39 -18.20
CA LEU A 55 5.13 -33.83 -18.31
C LEU A 55 5.04 -32.30 -18.42
N ILE A 56 5.64 -31.59 -17.47
CA ILE A 56 5.78 -30.14 -17.50
C ILE A 56 7.21 -29.80 -17.88
N VAL A 57 7.36 -28.98 -18.93
CA VAL A 57 8.66 -28.53 -19.41
C VAL A 57 8.85 -27.07 -19.06
N ASN A 58 9.81 -26.79 -18.18
CA ASN A 58 10.17 -25.44 -17.79
C ASN A 58 11.26 -24.87 -18.71
N GLY A 59 11.24 -23.55 -18.87
CA GLY A 59 12.22 -22.82 -19.66
C GLY A 59 13.56 -22.67 -18.96
N ILE A 60 14.50 -21.99 -19.62
CA ILE A 60 15.85 -21.78 -19.11
C ILE A 60 16.00 -20.35 -18.59
N VAL A 61 16.42 -20.22 -17.33
CA VAL A 61 16.85 -18.93 -16.77
C VAL A 61 18.26 -18.61 -17.25
N SER A 62 18.39 -17.50 -17.95
CA SER A 62 19.67 -16.95 -18.44
C SER A 62 20.03 -15.70 -17.65
N VAL A 63 21.31 -15.37 -17.57
CA VAL A 63 21.77 -14.09 -16.98
C VAL A 63 21.32 -12.94 -17.89
N SER A 64 21.22 -11.72 -17.37
CA SER A 64 20.88 -10.49 -18.11
C SER A 64 21.61 -10.34 -19.45
N ASN A 65 22.86 -10.80 -19.53
CA ASN A 65 23.69 -10.78 -20.75
C ASN A 65 23.36 -11.88 -21.78
N GLY A 66 22.33 -12.70 -21.55
CA GLY A 66 21.91 -13.80 -22.45
C GLY A 66 22.78 -15.06 -22.38
N GLU A 67 23.86 -15.06 -21.60
CA GLU A 67 24.62 -16.28 -21.33
C GLU A 67 23.85 -17.21 -20.37
N ARG A 68 23.94 -18.53 -20.61
CA ARG A 68 23.44 -19.53 -19.68
C ARG A 68 24.16 -19.43 -18.34
N ILE A 69 23.41 -19.57 -17.25
CA ILE A 69 23.97 -19.65 -15.90
C ILE A 69 24.84 -20.91 -15.81
N ALA A 70 26.16 -20.72 -15.77
CA ALA A 70 27.12 -21.82 -15.66
C ALA A 70 27.81 -21.78 -14.29
N LYS A 71 27.70 -22.88 -13.53
CA LYS A 71 28.39 -23.07 -12.23
C LYS A 71 29.89 -22.76 -12.29
N ARG A 72 30.54 -23.13 -13.40
CA ARG A 72 31.98 -22.85 -13.64
C ARG A 72 32.29 -21.36 -13.78
N LYS A 73 31.37 -20.55 -14.31
CA LYS A 73 31.59 -19.12 -14.57
C LYS A 73 31.28 -18.23 -13.35
N LYS A 74 30.65 -18.76 -12.28
CA LYS A 74 30.20 -18.01 -11.08
C LYS A 74 29.43 -16.70 -11.37
N LYS A 75 28.92 -16.51 -12.59
CA LYS A 75 28.14 -15.33 -13.01
C LYS A 75 26.66 -15.51 -12.65
N TYR A 76 26.37 -15.86 -11.42
CA TYR A 76 25.01 -15.81 -10.91
C TYR A 76 25.08 -15.52 -9.42
N PRO A 77 24.15 -14.69 -8.94
CA PRO A 77 24.14 -14.33 -7.55
C PRO A 77 23.46 -15.45 -6.72
N ASP A 78 23.65 -15.47 -5.40
CA ASP A 78 23.33 -16.65 -4.58
C ASP A 78 21.83 -17.02 -4.72
N PRO A 79 21.48 -18.28 -5.03
CA PRO A 79 20.11 -18.74 -5.07
C PRO A 79 19.25 -18.33 -3.86
N LYS A 80 19.85 -18.26 -2.66
CA LYS A 80 19.13 -17.87 -1.44
C LYS A 80 18.86 -16.37 -1.35
N GLU A 81 19.70 -15.55 -1.96
CA GLU A 81 19.58 -14.09 -1.92
C GLU A 81 18.60 -13.58 -2.96
N ILE A 82 18.40 -14.32 -4.07
CA ILE A 82 17.76 -13.78 -5.27
C ILE A 82 16.60 -14.58 -5.82
N PHE A 83 16.47 -15.88 -5.51
CA PHE A 83 15.26 -16.60 -5.88
C PHE A 83 14.14 -16.30 -4.90
N ASP A 84 13.49 -15.16 -5.10
CA ASP A 84 12.10 -15.07 -4.73
C ASP A 84 11.33 -16.04 -5.65
N LYS A 85 10.95 -17.19 -5.10
CA LYS A 85 10.29 -18.30 -5.84
C LYS A 85 9.06 -17.80 -6.60
N LEU A 86 8.45 -16.74 -6.10
CA LEU A 86 7.27 -16.11 -6.66
C LEU A 86 7.55 -15.45 -8.01
N TYR A 87 8.68 -14.76 -8.16
CA TYR A 87 9.10 -14.14 -9.43
C TYR A 87 9.21 -15.18 -10.55
N LEU A 88 9.82 -16.34 -10.26
CA LEU A 88 9.98 -17.40 -11.25
C LEU A 88 8.65 -18.01 -11.68
N ILE A 89 7.73 -18.23 -10.74
CA ILE A 89 6.39 -18.79 -11.03
C ILE A 89 5.57 -17.80 -11.88
N ILE A 90 5.76 -16.50 -11.66
CA ILE A 90 5.07 -15.45 -12.43
C ILE A 90 5.66 -15.28 -13.83
N SER A 91 6.93 -15.65 -14.02
CA SER A 91 7.66 -15.44 -15.27
C SER A 91 7.26 -16.41 -16.40
N SER A 92 7.72 -16.09 -17.62
CA SER A 92 7.55 -16.93 -18.81
C SER A 92 8.28 -18.28 -18.74
N VAL A 93 9.12 -18.53 -17.73
CA VAL A 93 9.80 -19.82 -17.52
C VAL A 93 8.81 -20.97 -17.41
N VAL A 94 7.66 -20.72 -16.79
CA VAL A 94 6.59 -21.73 -16.63
C VAL A 94 5.94 -22.11 -17.97
N ARG A 95 6.20 -21.36 -19.05
CA ARG A 95 5.75 -21.64 -20.43
C ARG A 95 6.80 -22.37 -21.28
N GLY A 96 7.95 -22.72 -20.72
CA GLY A 96 9.07 -23.29 -21.49
C GLY A 96 9.95 -22.24 -22.17
N GLU A 97 9.69 -20.95 -21.97
CA GLU A 97 10.44 -19.86 -22.60
C GLU A 97 11.70 -19.49 -21.81
N SER A 98 12.72 -18.94 -22.49
CA SER A 98 13.90 -18.46 -21.79
C SER A 98 13.65 -17.11 -21.12
N LEU A 99 13.94 -17.03 -19.82
CA LEU A 99 13.86 -15.79 -19.06
C LEU A 99 15.26 -15.21 -18.88
N LYS A 100 15.45 -13.96 -19.27
CA LYS A 100 16.63 -13.18 -18.88
C LYS A 100 16.40 -12.64 -17.48
N PHE A 101 17.10 -13.21 -16.51
CA PHE A 101 17.00 -12.79 -15.12
C PHE A 101 17.53 -11.36 -14.97
N LYS A 102 16.71 -10.51 -14.35
CA LYS A 102 17.03 -9.14 -13.96
C LYS A 102 16.48 -8.93 -12.55
N GLU A 103 17.31 -8.45 -11.64
CA GLU A 103 16.90 -8.13 -10.27
C GLU A 103 15.85 -7.01 -10.23
N GLU A 104 15.95 -6.05 -11.16
CA GLU A 104 14.96 -4.98 -11.36
C GLU A 104 13.53 -5.54 -11.49
N GLY A 105 13.36 -6.64 -12.22
CA GLY A 105 12.05 -7.26 -12.41
C GLY A 105 11.43 -7.83 -11.13
N ILE A 106 12.23 -8.19 -10.13
CA ILE A 106 11.71 -8.60 -8.82
C ILE A 106 11.12 -7.39 -8.11
N GLN A 107 11.84 -6.26 -8.11
CA GLN A 107 11.38 -5.02 -7.47
C GLN A 107 10.09 -4.50 -8.11
N ASP A 108 9.98 -4.59 -9.43
CA ASP A 108 8.78 -4.14 -10.15
C ASP A 108 7.56 -4.98 -9.74
N ILE A 109 7.68 -6.31 -9.68
CA ILE A 109 6.58 -7.18 -9.23
C ILE A 109 6.23 -6.91 -7.75
N LEU A 110 7.23 -6.71 -6.89
CA LEU A 110 6.99 -6.36 -5.48
C LEU A 110 6.22 -5.04 -5.35
N LYS A 111 6.56 -4.02 -6.14
CA LYS A 111 5.92 -2.71 -6.11
C LYS A 111 4.52 -2.72 -6.75
N ASP A 112 4.34 -3.46 -7.83
CA ASP A 112 3.10 -3.42 -8.62
C ASP A 112 2.03 -4.38 -8.09
N VAL A 113 2.43 -5.48 -7.45
CA VAL A 113 1.49 -6.52 -6.99
C VAL A 113 1.48 -6.65 -5.47
N PHE A 114 2.65 -6.88 -4.86
CA PHE A 114 2.72 -7.21 -3.42
C PHE A 114 2.45 -6.00 -2.53
N LEU A 115 3.02 -4.85 -2.85
CA LEU A 115 2.84 -3.64 -2.04
C LEU A 115 1.36 -3.18 -2.03
N PRO A 116 0.65 -3.10 -3.16
CA PRO A 116 -0.79 -2.78 -3.15
C PRO A 116 -1.61 -3.80 -2.39
N TRP A 117 -1.29 -5.10 -2.53
CA TRP A 117 -1.99 -6.16 -1.81
C TRP A 117 -1.75 -6.11 -0.30
N TYR A 118 -0.50 -5.88 0.12
CA TYR A 118 -0.13 -5.67 1.52
C TYR A 118 -0.85 -4.46 2.09
N ASN A 119 -0.87 -3.34 1.39
CA ASN A 119 -1.58 -2.13 1.83
C ASN A 119 -3.09 -2.36 1.99
N ALA A 120 -3.69 -3.21 1.14
CA ALA A 120 -5.10 -3.58 1.28
C ALA A 120 -5.36 -4.48 2.50
N LEU A 121 -4.44 -5.41 2.80
CA LEU A 121 -4.51 -6.22 4.03
C LEU A 121 -4.31 -5.37 5.27
N GLU A 122 -3.32 -4.47 5.25
CA GLU A 122 -3.03 -3.55 6.34
C GLU A 122 -4.27 -2.67 6.64
N LEU A 123 -4.92 -2.13 5.60
CA LEU A 123 -6.18 -1.39 5.75
C LEU A 123 -7.27 -2.22 6.44
N LEU A 124 -7.39 -3.52 6.10
CA LEU A 124 -8.35 -4.41 6.74
C LEU A 124 -8.04 -4.61 8.22
N VAL A 125 -6.78 -4.91 8.56
CA VAL A 125 -6.32 -5.10 9.95
C VAL A 125 -6.57 -3.83 10.78
N GLN A 126 -6.20 -2.67 10.25
CA GLN A 126 -6.43 -1.37 10.89
C GLN A 126 -7.94 -1.13 11.12
N SER A 127 -8.77 -1.41 10.12
CA SER A 127 -10.23 -1.27 10.24
C SER A 127 -10.82 -2.19 11.32
N CYS A 128 -10.33 -3.43 11.42
CA CYS A 128 -10.75 -4.38 12.45
C CYS A 128 -10.34 -3.93 13.85
N HIS A 129 -9.10 -3.44 14.01
CA HIS A 129 -8.62 -2.91 15.27
C HIS A 129 -9.41 -1.66 15.71
N GLN A 130 -9.72 -0.75 14.77
CA GLN A 130 -10.53 0.42 15.09
C GLN A 130 -11.95 0.04 15.55
N LEU A 131 -12.55 -0.97 14.90
CA LEU A 131 -13.88 -1.44 15.26
C LEU A 131 -13.93 -2.02 16.69
N SER A 132 -12.83 -2.64 17.15
CA SER A 132 -12.72 -3.09 18.53
C SER A 132 -12.56 -1.94 19.52
N VAL A 133 -11.89 -0.85 19.14
CA VAL A 133 -11.76 0.36 19.97
C VAL A 133 -13.07 1.16 20.04
N ASP A 134 -13.65 1.53 18.90
CA ASP A 134 -14.82 2.42 18.83
C ASP A 134 -16.10 1.76 19.34
N LYS A 135 -16.35 0.51 18.91
CA LYS A 135 -17.59 -0.19 19.22
C LYS A 135 -17.45 -1.17 20.39
N LYS A 136 -16.24 -1.35 20.95
CA LYS A 136 -15.93 -2.37 21.97
C LYS A 136 -16.33 -3.78 21.54
N VAL A 137 -16.34 -4.05 20.22
CA VAL A 137 -16.68 -5.35 19.65
C VAL A 137 -15.43 -5.93 19.00
N ASN A 138 -14.98 -7.09 19.46
CA ASN A 138 -13.94 -7.82 18.77
C ASN A 138 -14.47 -8.33 17.44
N PHE A 139 -13.77 -8.01 16.35
CA PHE A 139 -14.08 -8.58 15.05
C PHE A 139 -13.79 -10.09 15.08
N ILE A 140 -14.83 -10.90 14.89
CA ILE A 140 -14.71 -12.35 14.72
C ILE A 140 -15.28 -12.66 13.34
N TYR A 141 -14.46 -13.33 12.54
CA TYR A 141 -14.92 -13.85 11.25
C TYR A 141 -15.99 -14.93 11.47
N ASP A 142 -17.16 -14.74 10.88
CA ASP A 142 -18.25 -15.70 10.90
C ASP A 142 -18.62 -16.06 9.46
N GLU A 143 -18.29 -17.29 9.07
CA GLU A 143 -18.57 -17.84 7.74
C GLU A 143 -20.08 -17.88 7.45
N LYS A 144 -20.92 -18.06 8.48
CA LYS A 144 -22.39 -18.11 8.29
C LYS A 144 -22.94 -16.76 7.87
N ARG A 145 -22.28 -15.65 8.24
CA ARG A 145 -22.69 -14.31 7.81
C ARG A 145 -22.51 -14.11 6.31
N LEU A 146 -21.50 -14.70 5.67
CA LEU A 146 -21.29 -14.57 4.23
C LEU A 146 -22.50 -15.05 3.41
N TYR A 147 -23.13 -16.14 3.86
CA TYR A 147 -24.30 -16.70 3.20
C TYR A 147 -25.62 -16.08 3.68
N SER A 148 -25.65 -15.55 4.91
CA SER A 148 -26.81 -14.83 5.46
C SER A 148 -26.95 -13.41 4.88
N SER A 149 -25.83 -12.80 4.47
CA SER A 149 -25.73 -11.50 3.82
C SER A 149 -26.06 -11.55 2.32
N MET A 150 -26.77 -12.57 1.83
CA MET A 150 -27.50 -12.51 0.55
C MET A 150 -28.95 -12.04 0.76
N SER A 151 -29.23 -11.40 1.90
CA SER A 151 -30.46 -10.67 2.16
C SER A 151 -30.51 -9.38 1.30
N PRO A 152 -31.69 -8.87 0.91
CA PRO A 152 -31.82 -7.74 -0.03
C PRO A 152 -31.24 -6.40 0.44
N ASN A 153 -30.74 -6.30 1.68
CA ASN A 153 -30.13 -5.11 2.28
C ASN A 153 -28.58 -5.15 2.34
N THR A 154 -27.93 -6.10 1.67
CA THR A 154 -26.45 -6.19 1.67
C THR A 154 -25.84 -5.37 0.52
N ASN A 155 -24.63 -4.85 0.75
CA ASN A 155 -23.87 -4.13 -0.26
C ASN A 155 -23.64 -5.01 -1.50
N ILE A 156 -24.08 -4.55 -2.67
CA ILE A 156 -23.97 -5.23 -3.96
C ILE A 156 -22.51 -5.60 -4.28
N MET A 157 -21.56 -4.76 -3.84
CA MET A 157 -20.12 -4.97 -4.07
C MET A 157 -19.58 -6.17 -3.29
N ASP A 158 -20.14 -6.47 -2.11
CA ASP A 158 -19.75 -7.62 -1.30
C ASP A 158 -20.22 -8.93 -1.93
N THR A 159 -21.45 -8.94 -2.45
CA THR A 159 -21.95 -10.09 -3.23
C THR A 159 -21.15 -10.29 -4.51
N TRP A 160 -20.81 -9.20 -5.20
CA TRP A 160 -20.04 -9.24 -6.44
C TRP A 160 -18.62 -9.77 -6.22
N ILE A 161 -17.89 -9.31 -5.20
CA ILE A 161 -16.52 -9.79 -4.97
C ILE A 161 -16.51 -11.28 -4.63
N VAL A 162 -17.46 -11.78 -3.82
CA VAL A 162 -17.58 -13.20 -3.50
C VAL A 162 -17.87 -14.02 -4.76
N SER A 163 -18.81 -13.58 -5.59
CA SER A 163 -19.09 -14.24 -6.88
C SER A 163 -17.86 -14.25 -7.80
N TYR A 164 -17.08 -13.18 -7.81
CA TYR A 164 -15.86 -13.08 -8.60
C TYR A 164 -14.76 -14.01 -8.06
N THR A 165 -14.63 -14.15 -6.74
CA THR A 165 -13.74 -15.11 -6.09
C THR A 165 -14.11 -16.55 -6.47
N GLN A 166 -15.40 -16.90 -6.46
CA GLN A 166 -15.84 -18.25 -6.89
C GLN A 166 -15.48 -18.54 -8.35
N THR A 167 -15.70 -17.55 -9.23
CA THR A 167 -15.31 -17.67 -10.65
C THR A 167 -13.80 -17.87 -10.81
N LEU A 168 -12.99 -17.20 -9.99
CA LEU A 168 -11.55 -17.40 -9.97
C LEU A 168 -11.18 -18.80 -9.47
N LEU A 169 -11.81 -19.30 -8.41
CA LEU A 169 -11.56 -20.63 -7.88
C LEU A 169 -11.85 -21.74 -8.90
N ASP A 170 -12.99 -21.64 -9.59
CA ASP A 170 -13.35 -22.59 -10.65
C ASP A 170 -12.32 -22.57 -11.79
N PHE A 171 -11.89 -21.37 -12.21
CA PHE A 171 -10.85 -21.22 -13.22
C PHE A 171 -9.51 -21.84 -12.78
N VAL A 172 -9.06 -21.54 -11.56
CA VAL A 172 -7.80 -22.10 -11.03
C VAL A 172 -7.88 -23.62 -10.95
N LYS A 173 -9.00 -24.17 -10.49
CA LYS A 173 -9.20 -25.62 -10.44
C LYS A 173 -9.09 -26.25 -11.82
N GLN A 174 -9.80 -25.72 -12.82
CA GLN A 174 -9.76 -26.22 -14.20
C GLN A 174 -8.36 -26.16 -14.80
N GLU A 175 -7.64 -25.06 -14.60
CA GLU A 175 -6.29 -24.90 -15.16
C GLU A 175 -5.25 -25.75 -14.44
N MET A 176 -5.38 -25.94 -13.12
CA MET A 176 -4.50 -26.81 -12.34
C MET A 176 -4.73 -28.30 -12.63
N ASP A 177 -5.98 -28.72 -12.84
CA ASP A 177 -6.32 -30.07 -13.32
C ASP A 177 -5.71 -30.35 -14.71
N ALA A 178 -5.54 -29.30 -15.52
CA ALA A 178 -4.86 -29.36 -16.81
C ALA A 178 -3.33 -29.08 -16.76
N TYR A 179 -2.75 -28.92 -15.56
CA TYR A 179 -1.34 -28.59 -15.34
C TYR A 179 -0.85 -27.29 -16.03
N ARG A 180 -1.75 -26.31 -16.22
CA ARG A 180 -1.48 -25.02 -16.89
C ARG A 180 -1.20 -23.90 -15.90
N LEU A 181 -0.14 -24.02 -15.10
CA LEU A 181 0.20 -23.01 -14.08
C LEU A 181 0.40 -21.59 -14.68
N TYR A 182 0.87 -21.50 -15.92
CA TYR A 182 1.16 -20.24 -16.59
C TYR A 182 -0.08 -19.37 -16.93
N THR A 183 -1.29 -19.92 -16.86
CA THR A 183 -2.56 -19.19 -17.08
C THR A 183 -3.15 -18.66 -15.78
N VAL A 184 -2.85 -19.34 -14.66
CA VAL A 184 -3.33 -19.00 -13.32
C VAL A 184 -2.80 -17.65 -12.86
N VAL A 185 -1.49 -17.41 -13.00
CA VAL A 185 -0.84 -16.22 -12.48
C VAL A 185 -1.40 -14.90 -13.07
N PRO A 186 -1.53 -14.73 -14.41
CA PRO A 186 -2.13 -13.52 -14.96
C PRO A 186 -3.55 -13.27 -14.44
N ARG A 187 -4.33 -14.33 -14.22
CA ARG A 187 -5.70 -14.22 -13.70
C ARG A 187 -5.71 -13.79 -12.23
N LEU A 188 -4.79 -14.30 -11.42
CA LEU A 188 -4.60 -13.87 -10.02
C LEU A 188 -4.21 -12.40 -9.93
N ASN A 189 -3.26 -11.94 -10.75
CA ASN A 189 -2.87 -10.53 -10.77
C ASN A 189 -4.05 -9.63 -11.14
N LYS A 190 -4.86 -10.02 -12.13
CA LYS A 190 -6.09 -9.30 -12.48
C LYS A 190 -7.10 -9.27 -11.33
N TYR A 191 -7.20 -10.34 -10.55
CA TYR A 191 -8.07 -10.37 -9.38
C TYR A 191 -7.61 -9.39 -8.30
N ILE A 192 -6.32 -9.36 -8.00
CA ILE A 192 -5.74 -8.41 -7.03
C ILE A 192 -5.98 -6.97 -7.47
N ASP A 193 -5.77 -6.66 -8.75
CA ASP A 193 -6.05 -5.35 -9.33
C ASP A 193 -7.52 -4.95 -9.16
N ILE A 194 -8.45 -5.85 -9.50
CA ILE A 194 -9.89 -5.60 -9.34
C ILE A 194 -10.27 -5.40 -7.87
N LEU A 195 -9.74 -6.22 -6.95
CA LEU A 195 -9.99 -6.10 -5.53
C LEU A 195 -9.55 -4.72 -5.01
N ILE A 196 -8.37 -4.24 -5.40
CA ILE A 196 -7.81 -3.00 -4.89
C ILE A 196 -8.49 -1.78 -5.55
N ASN A 197 -8.55 -1.76 -6.88
CA ASN A 197 -8.97 -0.59 -7.63
C ASN A 197 -10.49 -0.42 -7.72
N TRP A 198 -11.26 -1.49 -7.60
CA TRP A 198 -12.72 -1.43 -7.61
C TRP A 198 -13.28 -1.62 -6.22
N TYR A 199 -13.06 -2.79 -5.60
CA TYR A 199 -13.71 -3.12 -4.34
C TYR A 199 -13.24 -2.21 -3.19
N VAL A 200 -11.94 -2.18 -2.90
CA VAL A 200 -11.39 -1.36 -1.80
C VAL A 200 -11.59 0.13 -2.07
N LYS A 201 -11.37 0.60 -3.30
CA LYS A 201 -11.51 2.02 -3.64
C LYS A 201 -12.94 2.53 -3.51
N LEU A 202 -13.93 1.78 -3.98
CA LEU A 202 -15.34 2.18 -3.91
C LEU A 202 -15.90 2.04 -2.49
N ASN A 203 -15.47 1.02 -1.75
CA ASN A 203 -15.84 0.84 -0.35
C ASN A 203 -14.95 1.64 0.61
N LYS A 204 -14.00 2.44 0.12
CA LYS A 204 -13.08 3.23 0.96
C LYS A 204 -13.82 4.18 1.90
N LYS A 205 -15.05 4.61 1.60
CA LYS A 205 -15.89 5.39 2.52
C LYS A 205 -16.34 4.59 3.76
N HIS A 206 -16.61 3.30 3.58
CA HIS A 206 -16.91 2.39 4.68
C HIS A 206 -15.68 2.03 5.52
N PHE A 207 -14.48 2.15 4.92
CA PHE A 207 -13.19 1.98 5.60
C PHE A 207 -12.54 3.29 6.04
N LYS A 208 -13.04 4.46 5.63
CA LYS A 208 -12.43 5.76 5.94
C LYS A 208 -12.77 6.11 7.37
N TYR A 209 -11.73 6.31 8.14
CA TYR A 209 -11.75 6.79 9.51
C TYR A 209 -12.55 8.09 9.61
N SER A 210 -13.40 8.18 10.62
CA SER A 210 -13.94 9.47 11.02
C SER A 210 -12.92 10.14 11.94
N LEU A 211 -12.50 11.37 11.63
CA LEU A 211 -11.65 12.15 12.54
C LEU A 211 -12.35 12.26 13.90
N PRO A 212 -11.71 11.90 15.03
CA PRO A 212 -12.38 11.89 16.33
C PRO A 212 -12.87 13.28 16.74
N GLU A 213 -12.07 14.31 16.46
CA GLU A 213 -12.43 15.70 16.73
C GLU A 213 -11.83 16.64 15.68
N PHE A 214 -12.62 17.61 15.22
CA PHE A 214 -12.20 18.71 14.36
C PHE A 214 -12.40 20.01 15.11
N VAL A 215 -11.30 20.68 15.47
CA VAL A 215 -11.34 21.92 16.24
C VAL A 215 -11.23 23.10 15.29
N VAL A 216 -12.22 24.00 15.29
CA VAL A 216 -12.18 25.25 14.54
C VAL A 216 -11.93 26.40 15.50
N ILE A 217 -10.88 27.17 15.24
CA ILE A 217 -10.47 28.28 16.10
C ILE A 217 -10.59 29.58 15.32
N HIS A 218 -11.43 30.51 15.80
CA HIS A 218 -11.63 31.81 15.16
C HIS A 218 -11.99 32.89 16.19
N LYS A 219 -11.49 34.13 16.00
CA LYS A 219 -11.74 35.27 16.90
C LYS A 219 -13.18 35.76 16.84
N ASP A 220 -13.74 35.85 15.63
CA ASP A 220 -15.10 36.34 15.43
C ASP A 220 -16.19 35.30 15.77
N GLU A 221 -17.03 35.64 16.75
CA GLU A 221 -18.15 34.80 17.20
C GLU A 221 -19.24 34.63 16.12
N SER A 222 -19.40 35.61 15.22
CA SER A 222 -20.36 35.54 14.11
C SER A 222 -20.02 34.43 13.10
N ILE A 223 -18.73 34.23 12.84
CA ILE A 223 -18.22 33.18 11.94
C ILE A 223 -18.36 31.81 12.60
N LEU A 224 -18.06 31.70 13.90
CA LEU A 224 -18.26 30.45 14.65
C LEU A 224 -19.74 30.02 14.63
N LYS A 225 -20.68 30.94 14.83
CA LYS A 225 -22.13 30.67 14.70
C LYS A 225 -22.54 30.24 13.29
N GLY A 226 -21.89 30.80 12.26
CA GLY A 226 -22.08 30.36 10.88
C GLY A 226 -21.61 28.91 10.66
N ILE A 227 -20.45 28.53 11.21
CA ILE A 227 -19.91 27.18 11.11
C ILE A 227 -20.72 26.18 11.94
N GLU A 228 -21.25 26.60 13.09
CA GLU A 228 -22.20 25.81 13.90
C GLU A 228 -23.43 25.43 13.08
N SER A 229 -23.98 26.36 12.29
CA SER A 229 -25.10 26.07 11.38
C SER A 229 -24.77 25.05 10.28
N LEU A 230 -23.47 24.88 9.97
CA LEU A 230 -22.94 23.97 8.96
C LEU A 230 -22.33 22.68 9.57
N GLU A 231 -22.46 22.46 10.87
CA GLU A 231 -21.80 21.36 11.58
C GLU A 231 -22.11 20.00 10.93
N ASN A 232 -23.38 19.72 10.62
CA ASN A 232 -23.80 18.47 9.99
C ASN A 232 -23.14 18.27 8.62
N PHE A 233 -23.05 19.33 7.81
CA PHE A 233 -22.40 19.28 6.51
C PHE A 233 -20.90 19.03 6.65
N VAL A 234 -20.24 19.66 7.62
CA VAL A 234 -18.82 19.46 7.91
C VAL A 234 -18.55 18.03 8.39
N ARG A 235 -19.39 17.49 9.28
CA ARG A 235 -19.26 16.11 9.78
C ARG A 235 -19.40 15.08 8.68
N GLU A 236 -20.36 15.26 7.76
CA GLU A 236 -20.57 14.35 6.64
C GLU A 236 -19.49 14.49 5.54
N SER A 237 -19.09 15.71 5.22
CA SER A 237 -18.12 15.98 4.14
C SER A 237 -16.68 15.62 4.51
N LEU A 238 -16.29 15.93 5.75
CA LEU A 238 -14.94 15.65 6.28
C LEU A 238 -14.86 14.33 7.05
N ASN A 239 -15.99 13.64 7.26
CA ASN A 239 -16.09 12.41 8.06
C ASN A 239 -15.50 12.65 9.46
N VAL A 240 -16.17 13.42 10.31
CA VAL A 240 -15.69 13.78 11.68
C VAL A 240 -16.73 13.39 12.73
N CYS A 241 -16.29 12.82 13.85
CA CYS A 241 -17.13 12.42 14.98
C CYS A 241 -17.61 13.61 15.82
N LYS A 242 -16.74 14.60 16.06
CA LYS A 242 -17.04 15.79 16.88
C LYS A 242 -16.44 17.04 16.25
N VAL A 243 -17.20 18.13 16.17
CA VAL A 243 -16.69 19.46 15.80
C VAL A 243 -16.67 20.31 17.05
N THR A 244 -15.52 20.90 17.40
CA THR A 244 -15.36 21.75 18.57
C THR A 244 -15.00 23.15 18.12
N LEU A 245 -15.82 24.13 18.48
CA LEU A 245 -15.58 25.54 18.19
C LEU A 245 -14.89 26.16 19.41
N SER A 246 -13.75 26.80 19.21
CA SER A 246 -13.00 27.47 20.27
C SER A 246 -12.56 28.87 19.86
N GLN A 247 -12.48 29.79 20.82
CA GLN A 247 -11.86 31.11 20.64
C GLN A 247 -10.45 31.16 21.24
N ASP A 248 -10.08 30.12 21.99
CA ASP A 248 -8.83 30.08 22.74
C ASP A 248 -7.68 29.58 21.86
N HIS A 249 -6.80 30.50 21.47
CA HIS A 249 -5.65 30.24 20.62
C HIS A 249 -4.49 29.57 21.40
N GLU A 250 -4.39 29.83 22.71
CA GLU A 250 -3.29 29.35 23.55
C GLU A 250 -3.47 27.88 23.93
N LEU A 251 -4.70 27.46 24.22
CA LEU A 251 -5.02 26.09 24.66
C LEU A 251 -4.71 25.03 23.60
N TYR A 252 -4.70 25.40 22.31
CA TYR A 252 -4.43 24.50 21.18
C TYR A 252 -3.09 24.76 20.47
N GLY A 253 -2.23 25.62 21.01
CA GLY A 253 -0.88 25.87 20.48
C GLY A 253 -0.85 26.57 19.12
N VAL A 254 -1.80 27.46 18.84
CA VAL A 254 -1.82 28.27 17.60
C VAL A 254 -0.89 29.46 17.75
N GLU A 255 0.31 29.38 17.16
CA GLU A 255 1.27 30.50 17.12
C GLU A 255 0.92 31.49 15.99
N LEU A 256 1.05 32.79 16.24
CA LEU A 256 0.86 33.81 15.20
C LEU A 256 2.18 34.00 14.45
N HIS A 257 2.16 33.75 13.14
CA HIS A 257 3.33 33.99 12.30
C HIS A 257 3.11 35.24 11.46
N THR A 258 4.12 36.11 11.41
CA THR A 258 4.10 37.32 10.58
C THR A 258 5.03 37.20 9.39
N GLU A 259 4.52 37.48 8.21
CA GLU A 259 5.32 37.63 7.01
C GLU A 259 5.33 39.08 6.52
N PRO A 260 6.48 39.56 6.01
CA PRO A 260 6.57 40.89 5.44
C PRO A 260 5.81 40.98 4.11
N ASN A 261 4.98 42.01 3.95
CA ASN A 261 4.33 42.34 2.69
C ASN A 261 5.31 43.05 1.74
N TYR A 262 6.12 42.26 1.02
CA TYR A 262 7.19 42.76 0.15
C TYR A 262 6.79 43.87 -0.84
N PRO A 263 5.61 43.83 -1.50
CA PRO A 263 5.14 44.91 -2.39
C PRO A 263 5.07 46.30 -1.74
N ILE A 264 4.72 46.38 -0.45
CA ILE A 264 4.55 47.64 0.28
C ILE A 264 5.84 47.98 1.03
N LEU A 265 6.41 46.98 1.72
CA LEU A 265 7.65 47.10 2.49
C LEU A 265 8.86 47.43 1.60
N GLY A 266 8.85 46.99 0.35
CA GLY A 266 9.92 47.23 -0.64
C GLY A 266 10.14 48.70 -0.99
N LYS A 267 9.20 49.60 -0.66
CA LYS A 267 9.32 51.04 -0.86
C LYS A 267 10.05 51.75 0.31
N LYS A 268 10.32 51.03 1.41
CA LYS A 268 10.98 51.56 2.62
C LYS A 268 12.46 51.15 2.64
N VAL A 269 13.31 51.96 3.27
CA VAL A 269 14.77 51.73 3.34
C VAL A 269 15.06 50.57 4.31
N GLY A 270 15.98 49.65 3.96
CA GLY A 270 16.44 48.59 4.88
C GLY A 270 15.61 47.29 4.89
N VAL A 271 14.91 46.97 3.79
CA VAL A 271 13.93 45.86 3.65
C VAL A 271 14.40 44.51 4.22
N LYS A 272 15.68 44.12 4.06
CA LYS A 272 16.16 42.80 4.49
C LYS A 272 16.25 42.65 6.02
N SER A 273 16.80 43.66 6.72
CA SER A 273 16.88 43.68 8.20
C SER A 273 15.49 43.72 8.82
N ILE A 274 14.60 44.54 8.22
CA ILE A 274 13.23 44.72 8.69
C ILE A 274 12.41 43.45 8.44
N ALA A 275 12.56 42.79 7.29
CA ALA A 275 11.88 41.54 6.97
C ALA A 275 12.25 40.39 7.92
N GLU A 276 13.53 40.27 8.32
CA GLU A 276 13.96 39.26 9.29
C GLU A 276 13.40 39.52 10.68
N LYS A 277 13.36 40.79 11.11
CA LYS A 277 12.73 41.18 12.38
C LYS A 277 11.21 41.01 12.36
N ILE A 278 10.54 41.25 11.24
CA ILE A 278 9.11 41.00 11.07
C ILE A 278 8.80 39.51 11.24
N ARG A 279 9.64 38.60 10.73
CA ARG A 279 9.45 37.14 10.88
C ARG A 279 9.71 36.62 12.29
N GLN A 280 10.39 37.39 13.13
CA GLN A 280 10.74 37.03 14.52
C GLN A 280 9.90 37.81 15.55
N MET A 281 8.83 38.49 15.14
CA MET A 281 7.97 39.22 16.07
C MET A 281 7.23 38.26 17.00
N THR A 282 7.16 38.60 18.28
CA THR A 282 6.43 37.85 19.31
C THR A 282 4.93 38.09 19.24
N ASP A 283 4.12 37.11 19.65
CA ASP A 283 2.65 37.16 19.63
C ASP A 283 2.08 38.44 20.27
N THR A 284 2.69 38.92 21.37
CA THR A 284 2.30 40.16 22.05
C THR A 284 2.41 41.43 21.20
N ASN A 285 3.34 41.46 20.23
CA ASN A 285 3.52 42.58 19.31
C ASN A 285 2.57 42.48 18.11
N ILE A 286 2.25 41.25 17.70
CA ILE A 286 1.27 40.95 16.64
C ILE A 286 -0.14 41.31 17.12
N GLU A 287 -0.49 41.05 18.38
CA GLU A 287 -1.77 41.44 18.97
C GLU A 287 -1.93 42.97 19.13
N LYS A 288 -0.84 43.69 19.41
CA LYS A 288 -0.83 45.16 19.41
C LYS A 288 -1.07 45.75 18.02
N LEU A 289 -0.58 45.09 16.97
CA LEU A 289 -0.86 45.45 15.57
C LEU A 289 -2.32 45.19 15.19
N LEU A 290 -2.94 44.13 15.72
CA LEU A 290 -4.35 43.78 15.46
C LEU A 290 -5.36 44.64 16.23
N SER A 291 -5.06 45.05 17.46
CA SER A 291 -6.02 45.73 18.37
C SER A 291 -6.19 47.23 18.14
N LYS A 292 -5.35 47.88 17.31
CA LYS A 292 -5.35 49.34 17.10
C LYS A 292 -5.46 49.77 15.64
N SER A 293 -6.02 48.92 14.78
CA SER A 293 -6.20 49.14 13.33
C SER A 293 -7.08 50.35 12.94
N GLU A 294 -7.64 51.10 13.90
CA GLU A 294 -8.48 52.28 13.65
C GLU A 294 -7.73 53.63 13.71
N SER A 295 -6.46 53.64 14.15
CA SER A 295 -5.67 54.88 14.28
C SER A 295 -4.50 54.87 13.29
N LYS A 296 -4.47 55.84 12.35
CA LYS A 296 -3.30 56.14 11.48
C LYS A 296 -2.09 56.64 12.29
N CYS A 297 -1.55 55.79 13.15
CA CYS A 297 -0.31 56.01 13.88
C CYS A 297 0.62 54.83 13.61
N PRO A 298 1.93 55.07 13.45
CA PRO A 298 2.88 53.98 13.26
C PRO A 298 2.88 53.08 14.49
N LEU A 299 2.53 51.79 14.31
CA LEU A 299 2.22 50.88 15.40
C LEU A 299 3.48 50.34 16.08
N ILE A 300 4.59 50.18 15.34
CA ILE A 300 5.90 49.77 15.87
C ILE A 300 7.00 50.45 15.03
N ILE A 301 8.05 50.96 15.67
CA ILE A 301 9.26 51.48 14.98
C ILE A 301 10.32 50.38 15.03
N ILE A 302 10.74 49.88 13.87
CA ILE A 302 11.86 48.94 13.74
C ILE A 302 12.94 49.64 12.92
N ASP A 303 14.15 49.79 13.49
CA ASP A 303 15.30 50.42 12.83
C ASP A 303 14.97 51.79 12.20
N ASP A 304 14.34 52.69 12.97
CA ASP A 304 13.90 54.03 12.57
C ASP A 304 12.86 54.08 11.42
N VAL A 305 12.28 52.94 11.05
CA VAL A 305 11.21 52.84 10.06
C VAL A 305 9.88 52.55 10.74
N PRO A 306 8.84 53.40 10.57
CA PRO A 306 7.51 53.11 11.05
C PRO A 306 6.87 51.97 10.25
N ILE A 307 6.43 50.92 10.96
CA ILE A 307 5.67 49.79 10.39
C ILE A 307 4.18 50.00 10.68
N GLU A 308 3.38 49.96 9.62
CA GLU A 308 1.92 50.03 9.65
C GLU A 308 1.33 48.62 9.48
N SER A 309 0.05 48.44 9.84
CA SER A 309 -0.62 47.14 9.69
C SER A 309 -0.65 46.62 8.25
N GLU A 310 -0.54 47.50 7.26
CA GLU A 310 -0.51 47.16 5.83
C GLU A 310 0.82 46.53 5.38
N ASP A 311 1.91 46.75 6.13
CA ASP A 311 3.26 46.28 5.81
C ASP A 311 3.49 44.80 6.17
N VAL A 312 2.56 44.15 6.88
CA VAL A 312 2.72 42.80 7.45
C VAL A 312 1.48 41.95 7.14
N HIS A 313 1.71 40.74 6.64
CA HIS A 313 0.70 39.69 6.59
C HIS A 313 0.76 38.86 7.86
N ILE A 314 -0.36 38.71 8.55
CA ILE A 314 -0.47 37.89 9.76
C ILE A 314 -1.15 36.58 9.36
N PHE A 315 -0.50 35.46 9.65
CA PHE A 315 -0.99 34.12 9.43
C PHE A 315 -1.16 33.40 10.76
N TYR A 316 -2.26 32.65 10.89
CA TYR A 316 -2.43 31.70 11.99
C TYR A 316 -1.70 30.42 11.61
N CYS A 317 -0.70 30.01 12.40
CA CYS A 317 -0.02 28.73 12.18
C CYS A 317 -0.82 27.64 12.88
N PHE A 318 -1.47 26.77 12.12
CA PHE A 318 -2.22 25.65 12.67
C PHE A 318 -1.30 24.44 12.82
N VAL A 319 -1.18 23.90 14.04
CA VAL A 319 -0.64 22.55 14.25
C VAL A 319 -1.81 21.58 14.08
N VAL A 320 -1.92 20.97 12.89
CA VAL A 320 -2.88 19.90 12.68
C VAL A 320 -2.34 18.64 13.37
N LEU A 321 -2.74 18.42 14.63
CA LEU A 321 -2.49 17.18 15.34
C LEU A 321 -3.45 16.10 14.83
N LEU A 322 -3.02 15.34 13.83
CA LEU A 322 -3.64 14.07 13.51
C LEU A 322 -3.10 13.03 14.50
N ASP A 323 -3.94 12.65 15.45
CA ASP A 323 -3.86 11.45 16.30
C ASP A 323 -2.88 11.38 17.50
N HIS A 324 -2.08 12.40 17.85
CA HIS A 324 -1.31 12.34 19.11
C HIS A 324 -1.13 13.70 19.82
N THR A 325 -1.08 13.66 21.16
CA THR A 325 -0.45 14.72 21.97
C THR A 325 1.01 14.84 21.56
N ALA A 326 1.45 16.05 21.19
CA ALA A 326 2.77 16.32 20.63
C ALA A 326 3.90 15.82 21.56
N ASP A 327 4.58 14.75 21.16
CA ASP A 327 5.80 14.26 21.82
C ASP A 327 7.05 14.72 21.06
N ALA A 328 8.15 14.93 21.78
CA ALA A 328 9.37 15.56 21.26
C ALA A 328 9.96 14.86 20.02
N ALA A 329 9.70 13.56 19.84
CA ALA A 329 10.18 12.77 18.71
C ALA A 329 9.51 13.12 17.35
N LEU A 330 8.27 13.63 17.35
CA LEU A 330 7.53 13.96 16.13
C LEU A 330 8.05 15.22 15.42
N LYS A 331 8.78 16.08 16.15
CA LYS A 331 9.48 17.24 15.58
C LYS A 331 10.71 16.84 14.75
N ASP A 332 11.35 15.73 15.10
CA ASP A 332 12.58 15.27 14.44
C ASP A 332 12.30 14.44 13.16
N GLU A 333 11.12 13.82 13.05
CA GLU A 333 10.76 12.94 11.91
C GLU A 333 10.20 13.67 10.67
N GLY A 334 10.08 14.99 10.67
CA GLY A 334 9.72 15.77 9.47
C GLY A 334 8.30 15.54 8.91
N ARG A 335 7.41 14.89 9.68
CA ARG A 335 5.97 14.75 9.33
C ARG A 335 5.13 16.01 9.61
N ILE A 336 5.75 17.04 10.19
CA ILE A 336 5.18 18.38 10.33
C ILE A 336 5.66 19.21 9.15
N GLN A 337 4.89 19.22 8.06
CA GLN A 337 5.09 20.23 7.01
C GLN A 337 4.42 21.52 7.46
N LYS A 338 5.23 22.54 7.78
CA LYS A 338 4.81 23.94 7.68
C LYS A 338 4.34 24.16 6.23
N LEU A 339 3.06 24.45 6.04
CA LEU A 339 2.62 25.23 4.89
C LEU A 339 2.85 26.70 5.19
#